data_AF-A0A162JMD6-F1
#
_entry.id   AF-A0A162JMD6-F1
#
_cell.length_a   1.000
_cell.length_b   1.000
_cell.length_c   1.000
_cell.angle_alpha   90.00
_cell.angle_beta   90.00
_cell.angle_gamma   90.00
#
_symmetry.space_group_name_H-M   'P 1'
#
loop_
_entity.id
_entity.type
_entity.pdbx_description
1 polymer ?
#
loop_
_entity_poly.entity_id
_entity_poly.type
_entity_poly.pdbx_seq_one_letter_code
_entity_poly.pdbx_strand_id
1 'polypeptide(L)'
;MQIRPPPLPTFHWQMFVLSFALFWAVGGMPEPAKAQPRPQIAKCVPGQARTADEYCLVDGDTIWIDGEKLRMEGYDTPEPQTHICGGDAEIALAHRASDRVIELLNSHDWTVEYGEPDNTGTRTLVTIRIGGRDIGDILIAERLARPWPDGEEWWCNP
;
A
#
# COMPACT_ATOMS: atom_id res chain seq x y z
N MET A 1 12.54 -83.56 18.92
CA MET A 1 13.77 -83.65 18.10
C MET A 1 14.41 -82.26 18.13
N GLN A 2 15.37 -82.02 19.03
CA GLN A 2 15.99 -80.70 19.19
C GLN A 2 17.20 -80.59 18.27
N ILE A 3 17.17 -79.64 17.35
CA ILE A 3 18.26 -79.35 16.41
C ILE A 3 19.01 -78.14 16.96
N ARG A 4 20.28 -78.32 17.32
CA ARG A 4 21.18 -77.22 17.71
C ARG A 4 21.77 -76.58 16.46
N PRO A 5 21.74 -75.25 16.31
CA PRO A 5 22.42 -74.56 15.21
C PRO A 5 23.94 -74.41 15.48
N PRO A 6 24.77 -74.26 14.42
CA PRO A 6 26.23 -74.12 14.52
C PRO A 6 26.66 -72.70 14.95
N PRO A 7 27.90 -72.53 15.45
CA PRO A 7 28.39 -71.23 15.92
C PRO A 7 28.76 -70.28 14.78
N LEU A 8 28.59 -68.98 15.01
CA LEU A 8 28.91 -67.90 14.08
C LEU A 8 30.38 -67.47 14.16
N PRO A 9 30.97 -66.94 13.07
CA PRO A 9 32.36 -66.52 13.04
C PRO A 9 32.55 -65.12 13.67
N THR A 10 33.67 -64.95 14.37
CA THR A 10 34.09 -63.68 14.97
C THR A 10 34.66 -62.74 13.89
N PHE A 11 33.91 -61.71 13.53
CA PHE A 11 34.40 -60.61 12.70
C PHE A 11 35.23 -59.63 13.55
N HIS A 12 36.52 -59.49 13.22
CA HIS A 12 37.38 -58.43 13.75
C HIS A 12 37.01 -57.10 13.09
N TRP A 13 36.58 -56.12 13.89
CA TRP A 13 36.26 -54.77 13.43
C TRP A 13 37.54 -53.91 13.42
N GLN A 14 38.03 -53.56 12.23
CA GLN A 14 39.04 -52.52 12.07
C GLN A 14 38.42 -51.17 12.41
N MET A 15 38.92 -50.51 13.45
CA MET A 15 38.54 -49.15 13.83
C MET A 15 39.00 -48.16 12.76
N PHE A 16 38.07 -47.65 11.96
CA PHE A 16 38.27 -46.42 11.19
C PHE A 16 38.09 -45.22 12.13
N VAL A 17 39.19 -44.50 12.38
CA VAL A 17 39.14 -43.20 13.07
C VAL A 17 38.61 -42.17 12.07
N LEU A 18 37.34 -41.79 12.19
CA LEU A 18 36.76 -40.67 11.45
C LEU A 18 37.16 -39.36 12.15
N SER A 19 38.05 -38.59 11.51
CA SER A 19 38.33 -37.21 11.91
C SER A 19 37.07 -36.37 11.78
N PHE A 20 36.50 -35.93 12.92
CA PHE A 20 35.47 -34.91 12.98
C PHE A 20 36.09 -33.54 12.62
N ALA A 21 35.92 -33.09 11.38
CA ALA A 21 36.13 -31.68 11.04
C ALA A 21 34.94 -30.87 11.59
N LEU A 22 35.18 -30.12 12.66
CA LEU A 22 34.19 -29.24 13.28
C LEU A 22 34.04 -27.97 12.44
N PHE A 23 33.16 -27.99 11.44
CA PHE A 23 32.72 -26.78 10.75
C PHE A 23 31.80 -25.99 11.68
N TRP A 24 32.34 -24.97 12.34
CA TRP A 24 31.53 -23.93 12.98
C TRP A 24 30.82 -23.14 11.88
N ALA A 25 29.59 -23.52 11.56
CA ALA A 25 28.71 -22.69 10.76
C ALA A 25 28.33 -21.46 11.60
N VAL A 26 29.08 -20.38 11.44
CA VAL A 26 28.65 -19.03 11.88
C VAL A 26 27.54 -18.61 10.91
N GLY A 27 26.34 -19.15 11.12
CA GLY A 27 25.13 -18.64 10.49
C GLY A 27 24.87 -17.25 11.06
N GLY A 28 25.26 -16.20 10.33
CA GLY A 28 24.86 -14.84 10.63
C GLY A 28 23.33 -14.79 10.68
N MET A 29 22.78 -14.44 11.84
CA MET A 29 21.35 -14.12 11.93
C MET A 29 21.07 -12.98 10.94
N PRO A 30 20.01 -13.05 10.13
CA PRO A 30 19.65 -11.93 9.27
C PRO A 30 19.45 -10.70 10.15
N GLU A 31 20.19 -9.62 9.85
CA GLU A 31 19.99 -8.32 10.48
C GLU A 31 18.52 -7.91 10.35
N PRO A 32 17.91 -7.31 11.38
CA PRO A 32 16.56 -6.77 11.25
C PRO A 32 16.57 -5.73 10.12
N ALA A 33 15.68 -5.93 9.15
CA ALA A 33 15.52 -4.97 8.06
C ALA A 33 15.30 -3.58 8.64
N LYS A 34 16.13 -2.60 8.24
CA LYS A 34 15.89 -1.21 8.60
C LYS A 34 14.55 -0.79 7.99
N ALA A 35 13.61 -0.33 8.82
CA ALA A 35 12.37 0.27 8.34
C ALA A 35 12.72 1.43 7.40
N GLN A 36 12.22 1.38 6.16
CA GLN A 36 12.35 2.51 5.26
C GLN A 36 11.43 3.65 5.72
N PRO A 37 11.82 4.92 5.56
CA PRO A 37 10.94 6.03 5.84
C PRO A 37 9.68 5.92 5.00
N ARG A 38 8.50 6.09 5.63
CA ARG A 38 7.25 6.18 4.88
C ARG A 38 7.31 7.40 3.94
N PRO A 39 6.93 7.26 2.67
CA PRO A 39 6.84 8.41 1.78
C PRO A 39 5.91 9.44 2.41
N GLN A 40 6.34 10.70 2.45
CA GLN A 40 5.51 11.79 2.95
C GLN A 40 4.66 12.32 1.81
N ILE A 41 3.35 12.19 1.93
CA ILE A 41 2.40 12.78 0.98
C ILE A 41 2.26 14.27 1.30
N ALA A 42 2.39 15.11 0.27
CA ALA A 42 2.04 16.52 0.32
C ALA A 42 1.22 16.89 -0.92
N LYS A 43 0.68 18.10 -0.96
CA LYS A 43 0.05 18.61 -2.19
C LYS A 43 1.05 18.68 -3.34
N CYS A 44 0.62 18.31 -4.54
CA CYS A 44 1.45 18.43 -5.73
C CYS A 44 1.77 19.90 -6.03
N VAL A 45 3.03 20.18 -6.34
CA VAL A 45 3.46 21.51 -6.78
C VAL A 45 3.11 21.68 -8.26
N PRO A 46 2.33 22.71 -8.66
CA PRO A 46 2.02 22.97 -10.06
C PRO A 46 3.29 23.15 -10.91
N GLY A 47 3.33 22.53 -12.09
CA GLY A 47 4.46 22.64 -13.03
C GLY A 47 5.70 21.81 -12.67
N GLN A 48 5.74 21.15 -11.51
CA GLN A 48 6.81 20.22 -11.18
C GLN A 48 6.74 18.96 -12.06
N ALA A 49 7.89 18.50 -12.54
CA ALA A 49 7.99 17.26 -13.31
C ALA A 49 7.65 16.05 -12.42
N ARG A 50 6.85 15.12 -12.96
CA ARG A 50 6.46 13.89 -12.26
C ARG A 50 7.56 12.85 -12.41
N THR A 51 8.15 12.39 -11.31
CA THR A 51 9.26 11.43 -11.31
C THR A 51 8.87 10.16 -10.56
N ALA A 52 9.65 9.09 -10.76
CA ALA A 52 9.41 7.79 -10.12
C ALA A 52 9.52 7.80 -8.58
N ASP A 53 10.03 8.88 -7.98
CA ASP A 53 10.13 9.03 -6.53
C ASP A 53 9.04 9.97 -5.97
N GLU A 54 8.08 10.41 -6.80
CA GLU A 54 7.09 11.41 -6.39
C GLU A 54 5.88 10.79 -5.70
N TYR A 55 5.55 11.38 -4.55
CA TYR A 55 4.38 11.10 -3.76
C TYR A 55 3.67 12.41 -3.47
N CYS A 56 2.60 12.70 -4.20
CA CYS A 56 1.86 13.93 -3.98
C CYS A 56 0.38 13.81 -4.33
N LEU A 57 -0.44 14.53 -3.58
CA LEU A 57 -1.88 14.59 -3.75
C LEU A 57 -2.26 15.76 -4.66
N VAL A 58 -3.03 15.49 -5.71
CA VAL A 58 -3.58 16.54 -6.59
C VAL A 58 -4.80 17.15 -5.90
N ASP A 59 -5.83 16.36 -5.69
CA ASP A 59 -7.12 16.70 -5.08
C ASP A 59 -7.58 15.54 -4.17
N GLY A 60 -8.83 15.55 -3.70
CA GLY A 60 -9.30 14.60 -2.70
C GLY A 60 -9.44 13.15 -3.19
N ASP A 61 -9.29 12.88 -4.49
CA ASP A 61 -9.38 11.53 -5.07
C ASP A 61 -8.34 11.23 -6.17
N THR A 62 -7.44 12.16 -6.47
CA THR A 62 -6.34 11.97 -7.43
C THR A 62 -4.97 12.14 -6.76
N ILE A 63 -4.11 11.13 -6.87
CA ILE A 63 -2.78 11.08 -6.26
C ILE A 63 -1.71 10.61 -7.25
N TRP A 64 -0.48 11.08 -7.11
CA TRP A 64 0.70 10.53 -7.76
C TRP A 64 1.46 9.65 -6.77
N ILE A 65 1.77 8.42 -7.16
CA ILE A 65 2.58 7.45 -6.42
C ILE A 65 3.56 6.83 -7.40
N ASP A 66 4.85 6.84 -7.08
CA ASP A 66 5.94 6.28 -7.91
C ASP A 66 5.91 6.77 -9.38
N GLY A 67 5.49 8.02 -9.59
CA GLY A 67 5.39 8.62 -10.92
C GLY A 67 4.18 8.16 -11.76
N GLU A 68 3.25 7.41 -11.17
CA GLU A 68 1.98 7.02 -11.78
C GLU A 68 0.83 7.88 -11.25
N LYS A 69 -0.07 8.33 -12.14
CA LYS A 69 -1.26 9.08 -11.77
C LYS A 69 -2.40 8.13 -11.47
N LEU A 70 -2.86 8.14 -10.22
CA LEU A 70 -3.88 7.23 -9.73
C LEU A 70 -5.17 8.00 -9.43
N ARG A 71 -6.32 7.45 -9.83
CA ARG A 71 -7.65 7.89 -9.41
C ARG A 71 -8.19 6.89 -8.39
N MET A 72 -8.35 7.34 -7.16
CA MET A 72 -8.96 6.54 -6.11
C MET A 72 -10.44 6.36 -6.43
N GLU A 73 -10.92 5.13 -6.58
CA GLU A 73 -12.27 4.85 -7.10
C GLU A 73 -13.35 4.71 -6.01
N GLY A 74 -14.62 4.64 -6.41
CA GLY A 74 -15.77 4.44 -5.49
C GLY A 74 -16.33 5.70 -4.83
N TYR A 75 -15.59 6.81 -4.89
CA TYR A 75 -16.02 8.10 -4.35
C TYR A 75 -15.54 9.28 -5.21
N ASP A 76 -16.09 10.45 -4.91
CA ASP A 76 -15.76 11.69 -5.58
C ASP A 76 -15.73 12.85 -4.58
N THR A 77 -14.72 13.69 -4.71
CA THR A 77 -14.52 14.89 -3.89
C THR A 77 -14.81 16.16 -4.69
N PRO A 78 -15.11 17.30 -4.03
CA PRO A 78 -15.35 18.53 -4.77
C PRO A 78 -14.09 18.97 -5.53
N GLU A 79 -14.29 19.47 -6.75
CA GLU A 79 -13.24 19.85 -7.68
C GLU A 79 -13.20 21.38 -7.89
N PRO A 80 -12.50 22.15 -7.04
CA PRO A 80 -12.55 23.61 -7.09
C PRO A 80 -11.96 24.19 -8.39
N GLN A 81 -11.08 23.42 -9.05
CA GLN A 81 -10.49 23.77 -10.35
C GLN A 81 -11.49 23.71 -11.51
N THR A 82 -12.51 22.85 -11.46
CA THR A 82 -13.54 22.74 -12.50
C THR A 82 -14.75 23.60 -12.19
N HIS A 83 -14.88 24.07 -10.95
CA HIS A 83 -15.88 25.05 -10.52
C HIS A 83 -17.31 24.57 -10.79
N ILE A 84 -17.58 23.28 -10.52
CA ILE A 84 -18.84 22.59 -10.85
C ILE A 84 -20.03 23.34 -10.24
N CYS A 85 -19.95 23.62 -8.94
CA CYS A 85 -20.92 24.45 -8.24
C CYS A 85 -20.40 25.90 -8.10
N GLY A 86 -19.10 26.02 -7.91
CA GLY A 86 -18.40 27.25 -7.62
C GLY A 86 -18.50 27.73 -6.18
N GLY A 87 -17.79 28.82 -5.90
CA GLY A 87 -17.85 29.54 -4.63
C GLY A 87 -17.02 28.97 -3.49
N ASP A 88 -17.03 29.70 -2.37
CA ASP A 88 -16.15 29.44 -1.23
C ASP A 88 -16.47 28.14 -0.49
N ALA A 89 -17.72 27.68 -0.55
CA ALA A 89 -18.15 26.45 0.12
C ALA A 89 -17.53 25.19 -0.52
N GLU A 90 -17.55 25.11 -1.85
CA GLU A 90 -16.93 24.01 -2.61
C GLU A 90 -15.41 23.99 -2.37
N ILE A 91 -14.76 25.16 -2.48
CA ILE A 91 -13.31 25.32 -2.26
C ILE A 91 -12.93 24.87 -0.84
N ALA A 92 -13.66 25.31 0.16
CA ALA A 92 -13.39 24.94 1.55
C ALA A 92 -13.58 23.44 1.79
N LEU A 93 -14.58 22.81 1.16
CA LEU A 93 -14.80 21.36 1.28
C LEU A 93 -13.69 20.57 0.57
N ALA A 94 -13.27 20.99 -0.62
CA ALA A 94 -12.18 20.37 -1.36
C ALA A 94 -10.85 20.40 -0.61
N HIS A 95 -10.52 21.54 0.02
CA HIS A 95 -9.33 21.65 0.87
C HIS A 95 -9.42 20.71 2.07
N ARG A 96 -10.56 20.66 2.77
CA ARG A 96 -10.74 19.73 3.90
C ARG A 96 -10.63 18.27 3.49
N ALA A 97 -11.23 17.88 2.37
CA ALA A 97 -11.12 16.51 1.84
C ALA A 97 -9.66 16.15 1.55
N SER A 98 -8.95 17.06 0.90
CA SER A 98 -7.53 16.88 0.58
C SER A 98 -6.63 16.78 1.82
N ASP A 99 -6.80 17.69 2.78
CA ASP A 99 -6.04 17.69 4.02
C ASP A 99 -6.28 16.40 4.80
N ARG A 100 -7.51 15.89 4.77
CA ARG A 100 -7.88 14.63 5.40
C ARG A 100 -7.19 13.43 4.75
N VAL A 101 -7.12 13.37 3.42
CA VAL A 101 -6.37 12.31 2.71
C VAL A 101 -4.89 12.35 3.11
N ILE A 102 -4.27 13.53 3.09
CA ILE A 102 -2.86 13.71 3.49
C ILE A 102 -2.65 13.24 4.94
N GLU A 103 -3.53 13.64 5.86
CA GLU A 103 -3.48 13.23 7.26
C GLU A 103 -3.52 11.70 7.37
N LEU A 104 -4.51 11.04 6.73
CA LEU A 104 -4.69 9.60 6.79
C LEU A 104 -3.45 8.86 6.27
N LEU A 105 -2.95 9.22 5.09
CA LEU A 105 -1.82 8.55 4.44
C LEU A 105 -0.48 8.77 5.16
N ASN A 106 -0.31 9.91 5.84
CA ASN A 106 0.92 10.19 6.59
C ASN A 106 0.92 9.63 8.02
N SER A 107 -0.27 9.40 8.60
CA SER A 107 -0.40 8.93 9.99
C SER A 107 -0.59 7.42 10.12
N HIS A 108 -1.06 6.74 9.07
CA HIS A 108 -1.36 5.31 9.11
C HIS A 108 -0.56 4.52 8.07
N ASP A 109 -0.49 3.20 8.26
CA ASP A 109 -0.08 2.30 7.18
C ASP A 109 -1.25 2.09 6.22
N TRP A 110 -0.93 2.02 4.93
CA TRP A 110 -1.91 1.88 3.86
C TRP A 110 -1.47 0.88 2.80
N THR A 111 -2.44 0.37 2.05
CA THR A 111 -2.24 -0.50 0.90
C THR A 111 -2.94 0.07 -0.31
N VAL A 112 -2.43 -0.23 -1.49
CA VAL A 112 -3.03 0.14 -2.78
C VAL A 112 -3.39 -1.13 -3.52
N GLU A 113 -4.64 -1.21 -3.96
CA GLU A 113 -5.12 -2.22 -4.89
C GLU A 113 -5.29 -1.56 -6.25
N TYR A 114 -4.53 -2.04 -7.24
CA TYR A 114 -4.53 -1.52 -8.59
C TYR A 114 -5.59 -2.21 -9.43
N GLY A 115 -6.42 -1.40 -10.11
CA GLY A 115 -7.42 -1.83 -11.06
C GLY A 115 -7.02 -1.52 -12.50
N GLU A 116 -8.02 -1.34 -13.34
CA GLU A 116 -7.84 -1.01 -14.76
C GLU A 116 -7.62 0.49 -14.97
N PRO A 117 -7.07 0.90 -16.12
CA PRO A 117 -7.06 2.30 -16.53
C PRO A 117 -8.47 2.90 -16.53
N ASP A 118 -8.56 4.19 -16.20
CA ASP A 118 -9.81 4.93 -16.30
C ASP A 118 -10.29 5.06 -17.75
N ASN A 119 -11.50 5.59 -17.94
CA ASN A 119 -12.09 5.79 -19.26
C ASN A 119 -11.27 6.72 -20.20
N THR A 120 -10.36 7.52 -19.64
CA THR A 120 -9.48 8.40 -20.43
C THR A 120 -8.17 7.72 -20.83
N GLY A 121 -7.81 6.62 -20.16
CA GLY A 121 -6.51 5.95 -20.27
C GLY A 121 -5.35 6.77 -19.70
N THR A 122 -5.63 7.85 -18.95
CA THR A 122 -4.59 8.76 -18.41
C THR A 122 -4.29 8.51 -16.94
N ARG A 123 -5.15 7.73 -16.26
CA ARG A 123 -5.04 7.41 -14.84
C ARG A 123 -5.33 5.93 -14.63
N THR A 124 -4.71 5.32 -13.63
CA THR A 124 -5.07 3.98 -13.17
C THR A 124 -6.08 4.09 -12.03
N LEU A 125 -7.17 3.31 -12.09
CA LEU A 125 -8.13 3.23 -10.99
C LEU A 125 -7.51 2.42 -9.85
N VAL A 126 -7.62 2.93 -8.62
CA VAL A 126 -7.09 2.24 -7.44
C VAL A 126 -8.05 2.32 -6.26
N THR A 127 -7.95 1.34 -5.37
CA THR A 127 -8.52 1.44 -4.02
C THR A 127 -7.39 1.56 -3.00
N ILE A 128 -7.41 2.63 -2.19
CA ILE A 128 -6.45 2.80 -1.08
C ILE A 128 -7.14 2.47 0.24
N ARG A 129 -6.52 1.60 1.03
CA ARG A 129 -7.06 1.17 2.34
C ARG A 129 -6.18 1.59 3.50
N ILE A 130 -6.80 2.13 4.55
CA ILE A 130 -6.21 2.45 5.85
C ILE A 130 -6.67 1.41 6.86
N GLY A 131 -5.77 0.57 7.35
CA GLY A 131 -6.14 -0.52 8.28
C GLY A 131 -7.25 -1.45 7.73
N GLY A 132 -7.29 -1.63 6.40
CA GLY A 132 -8.29 -2.45 5.71
C GLY A 132 -9.60 -1.74 5.36
N ARG A 133 -9.80 -0.48 5.76
CA ARG A 133 -10.97 0.33 5.36
C ARG A 133 -10.63 1.21 4.17
N ASP A 134 -11.51 1.26 3.18
CA ASP A 134 -11.37 2.15 2.02
C ASP A 134 -11.35 3.61 2.47
N ILE A 135 -10.39 4.39 1.94
CA ILE A 135 -10.29 5.82 2.21
C ILE A 135 -11.54 6.59 1.73
N GLY A 136 -12.16 6.15 0.63
CA GLY A 136 -13.42 6.71 0.14
C GLY A 136 -14.55 6.56 1.14
N ASP A 137 -14.70 5.38 1.75
CA ASP A 137 -15.68 5.13 2.81
C ASP A 137 -15.44 5.98 4.06
N ILE A 138 -14.18 6.34 4.34
CA ILE A 138 -13.84 7.26 5.44
C ILE A 138 -14.33 8.67 5.09
N LEU A 139 -13.97 9.18 3.91
CA LEU A 139 -14.34 10.53 3.47
C LEU A 139 -15.85 10.72 3.30
N ILE A 140 -16.56 9.72 2.78
CA ILE A 140 -18.03 9.75 2.67
C ILE A 140 -18.65 9.84 4.07
N ALA A 141 -18.21 9.00 5.01
CA ALA A 141 -18.72 9.02 6.39
C ALA A 141 -18.45 10.36 7.11
N GLU A 142 -17.36 11.02 6.78
CA GLU A 142 -16.98 12.33 7.33
C GLU A 142 -17.61 13.52 6.57
N ARG A 143 -18.45 13.25 5.56
CA ARG A 143 -19.08 14.26 4.68
C ARG A 143 -18.04 15.14 3.96
N LEU A 144 -16.98 14.51 3.47
CA LEU A 144 -15.92 15.13 2.66
C LEU A 144 -15.97 14.67 1.19
N ALA A 145 -16.74 13.63 0.91
CA ALA A 145 -16.94 13.04 -0.41
C ALA A 145 -18.38 12.57 -0.59
N ARG A 146 -18.73 12.19 -1.82
CA ARG A 146 -19.94 11.42 -2.15
C ARG A 146 -19.55 10.04 -2.72
N PRO A 147 -20.47 9.06 -2.72
CA PRO A 147 -20.33 7.86 -3.54
C PRO A 147 -20.28 8.22 -5.03
N TRP A 148 -19.45 7.50 -5.80
CA TRP A 148 -19.38 7.62 -7.25
C TRP A 148 -19.83 6.30 -7.92
N PRO A 149 -20.57 6.33 -9.04
CA PRO A 149 -20.95 7.50 -9.84
C PRO A 149 -22.30 8.14 -9.45
N ASP A 150 -23.11 7.49 -8.61
CA ASP A 150 -24.52 7.85 -8.45
C ASP A 150 -24.82 8.76 -7.24
N GLY A 151 -23.81 9.23 -6.52
CA GLY A 151 -24.01 10.15 -5.39
C GLY A 151 -24.38 11.56 -5.84
N GLU A 152 -25.19 12.27 -5.05
CA GLU A 152 -25.47 13.69 -5.29
C GLU A 152 -24.25 14.55 -4.92
N GLU A 153 -23.96 15.56 -5.74
CA GLU A 153 -23.05 16.68 -5.40
C GLU A 153 -23.73 17.60 -4.40
N TRP A 154 -24.02 17.07 -3.21
CA TRP A 154 -24.81 17.75 -2.18
C TRP A 154 -24.20 19.10 -1.76
N TRP A 155 -22.90 19.31 -2.01
CA TRP A 155 -22.21 20.57 -1.76
C TRP A 155 -22.56 21.68 -2.77
N CYS A 156 -23.21 21.37 -3.90
CA CYS A 156 -23.75 22.37 -4.81
C CYS A 156 -24.99 23.09 -4.26
N ASN A 157 -25.70 22.48 -3.30
CA ASN A 157 -26.89 23.04 -2.66
C ASN A 157 -26.77 22.89 -1.13
N PRO A 158 -25.82 23.60 -0.49
CA PRO A 158 -25.45 23.40 0.90
C PRO A 158 -26.52 23.83 1.91
#